data_AF-A0A2T5B2B7-F1
#
_entry.id   AF-A0A2T5B2B7-F1
#
_cell.length_a   1.000
_cell.length_b   1.000
_cell.length_c   1.000
_cell.angle_alpha   90.00
_cell.angle_beta   90.00
_cell.angle_gamma   90.00
#
_symmetry.space_group_name_H-M   'P 1'
#
loop_
_entity.id
_entity.type
_entity.pdbx_description
1 polymer ?
#
loop_
_entity_poly.entity_id
_entity_poly.type
_entity_poly.pdbx_seq_one_letter_code
_entity_poly.pdbx_strand_id
1 'polypeptide(L)'
;MRVQSLTLAVAGAALLAPSMAAAAEPRVPAEPTAVREGDVRAADLLARARDCTRISHGRFRSDHGKRAAVTVCGTRHAVFWKADMDIDCDGQPGPRCNRRTDPLFSAATAYQQSDGRALSAERLPYVVVPAADSVWNPVAYGVRGGTVAAVVYRDRVQYAVVGDIGPRGLIGEASYATAKGLGINPDPRHGGASSGVTYIIFKNSQAKPIESHTAAVVAGRRLARRFVQGE
;
A
#
# COMPACT_ATOMS: atom_id res chain seq x y z
N MET A 1 55.63 61.47 58.53
CA MET A 1 54.39 62.22 58.19
C MET A 1 53.79 61.64 56.91
N ARG A 2 52.47 61.75 56.77
CA ARG A 2 51.56 61.00 55.89
C ARG A 2 51.81 61.09 54.38
N VAL A 3 51.62 59.93 53.72
CA VAL A 3 50.77 59.61 52.55
C VAL A 3 50.75 60.58 51.36
N GLN A 4 51.02 60.09 50.14
CA GLN A 4 50.02 59.98 49.06
C GLN A 4 50.58 59.28 47.81
N SER A 5 49.81 58.30 47.35
CA SER A 5 50.00 57.50 46.13
C SER A 5 49.50 58.24 44.89
N LEU A 6 50.08 57.97 43.71
CA LEU A 6 49.46 58.20 42.39
C LEU A 6 49.91 57.10 41.42
N THR A 7 48.94 56.44 40.78
CA THR A 7 49.05 55.46 39.69
C THR A 7 48.32 55.99 38.45
N LEU A 8 48.86 55.73 37.25
CA LEU A 8 48.25 55.72 35.89
C LEU A 8 49.42 55.67 34.88
N ALA A 9 49.42 55.03 33.71
CA ALA A 9 48.56 54.09 32.98
C ALA A 9 49.44 53.53 31.84
N VAL A 10 49.27 52.28 31.40
CA VAL A 10 49.84 51.79 30.12
C VAL A 10 48.80 50.97 29.39
N ALA A 11 48.54 51.35 28.13
CA ALA A 11 47.62 50.72 27.21
C ALA A 11 48.16 49.38 26.68
N GLY A 12 47.32 48.34 26.64
CA GLY A 12 47.63 47.05 26.04
C GLY A 12 46.86 46.84 24.74
N ALA A 13 47.57 46.55 23.64
CA ALA A 13 47.00 46.15 22.36
C ALA A 13 46.75 44.64 22.35
N ALA A 14 45.51 44.23 22.04
CA ALA A 14 45.12 42.82 21.87
C ALA A 14 45.18 42.42 20.38
N LEU A 15 45.98 41.40 20.07
CA LEU A 15 46.02 40.75 18.75
C LEU A 15 45.14 39.49 18.79
N LEU A 16 44.12 39.46 17.94
CA LEU A 16 43.17 38.36 17.77
C LEU A 16 43.74 37.29 16.84
N ALA A 17 43.70 36.03 17.28
CA ALA A 17 43.97 34.86 16.42
C ALA A 17 42.69 34.42 15.69
N PRO A 18 42.75 34.05 14.39
CA PRO A 18 41.57 33.57 13.66
C PRO A 18 41.31 32.09 13.96
N SER A 19 40.10 31.78 14.41
CA SER A 19 39.57 30.41 14.51
C SER A 19 39.12 29.94 13.12
N MET A 20 39.71 28.86 12.62
CA MET A 20 39.20 28.18 11.42
C MET A 20 37.98 27.34 11.80
N ALA A 21 36.79 27.81 11.41
CA ALA A 21 35.57 27.02 11.47
C ALA A 21 35.60 25.97 10.34
N ALA A 22 35.50 24.69 10.69
CA ALA A 22 35.27 23.62 9.73
C ALA A 22 33.93 23.85 9.02
N ALA A 23 33.96 23.93 7.69
CA ALA A 23 32.76 24.03 6.88
C ALA A 23 31.93 22.75 7.05
N ALA A 24 30.72 22.88 7.60
CA ALA A 24 29.75 21.80 7.63
C ALA A 24 29.26 21.53 6.20
N GLU A 25 29.40 20.28 5.74
CA GLU A 25 28.83 19.86 4.45
C GLU A 25 27.31 20.07 4.44
N PRO A 26 26.72 20.47 3.29
CA PRO A 26 25.28 20.60 3.16
C PRO A 26 24.64 19.22 3.29
N ARG A 27 24.02 18.97 4.45
CA ARG A 27 23.21 17.79 4.69
C ARG A 27 21.99 17.87 3.79
N VAL A 28 22.01 17.12 2.68
CA VAL A 28 20.84 16.93 1.82
C VAL A 28 19.69 16.47 2.73
N PRO A 29 18.56 17.20 2.79
CA PRO A 29 17.40 16.73 3.52
C PRO A 29 16.99 15.40 2.90
N ALA A 30 17.08 14.31 3.67
CA ALA A 30 16.45 13.07 3.26
C ALA A 30 14.98 13.39 3.03
N GLU A 31 14.50 13.19 1.79
CA GLU A 31 13.08 13.26 1.52
C GLU A 31 12.35 12.41 2.57
N PRO A 32 11.21 12.87 3.11
CA PRO A 32 10.47 12.09 4.07
C PRO A 32 10.17 10.74 3.41
N THR A 33 10.83 9.68 3.89
CA THR A 33 10.52 8.31 3.52
C THR A 33 9.01 8.18 3.68
N ALA A 34 8.30 8.08 2.54
CA ALA A 34 6.86 7.90 2.50
C ALA A 34 6.48 6.96 3.63
N VAL A 35 5.67 7.44 4.56
CA VAL A 35 5.29 6.71 5.78
C VAL A 35 4.82 5.33 5.33
N ARG A 36 5.67 4.31 5.53
CA ARG A 36 5.30 2.93 5.25
C ARG A 36 4.18 2.61 6.22
N GLU A 37 3.00 2.27 5.73
CA GLU A 37 1.83 2.01 6.60
C GLU A 37 2.04 0.82 7.55
N GLY A 38 3.03 -0.02 7.27
CA GLY A 38 3.35 -1.22 8.05
C GLY A 38 4.54 -1.06 8.97
N ASP A 39 4.31 -1.23 10.28
CA ASP A 39 5.36 -1.69 11.21
C ASP A 39 5.83 -3.11 10.87
N VAL A 40 5.01 -3.85 10.11
CA VAL A 40 5.34 -5.18 9.60
C VAL A 40 6.11 -5.02 8.30
N ARG A 41 7.32 -5.59 8.23
CA ARG A 41 8.17 -5.45 7.05
C ARG A 41 7.58 -6.25 5.88
N ALA A 42 7.65 -5.68 4.68
CA ALA A 42 7.27 -6.36 3.44
C ALA A 42 7.91 -7.75 3.31
N ALA A 43 9.20 -7.87 3.65
CA ALA A 43 9.93 -9.13 3.62
C ALA A 43 9.32 -10.23 4.50
N ASP A 44 8.79 -9.87 5.68
CA ASP A 44 8.20 -10.85 6.61
C ASP A 44 6.85 -11.37 6.06
N LEU A 45 6.05 -10.48 5.45
CA LEU A 45 4.82 -10.86 4.76
C LEU A 45 5.10 -11.75 3.55
N LEU A 46 6.09 -11.39 2.72
CA LEU A 46 6.50 -12.17 1.55
C LEU A 46 7.04 -13.54 1.95
N ALA A 47 7.78 -13.65 3.05
CA ALA A 47 8.26 -14.92 3.56
C ALA A 47 7.11 -15.87 3.92
N ARG A 48 6.04 -15.37 4.55
CA ARG A 48 4.84 -16.17 4.86
C ARG A 48 3.98 -16.47 3.64
N ALA A 49 4.00 -15.62 2.62
CA ALA A 49 3.29 -15.80 1.36
C ALA A 49 4.15 -16.50 0.28
N ARG A 50 5.27 -17.12 0.65
CA ARG A 50 6.17 -17.79 -0.30
C ARG A 50 5.65 -19.17 -0.73
N ASP A 51 5.24 -19.98 0.23
CA ASP A 51 4.91 -21.38 0.00
C ASP A 51 3.41 -21.55 -0.28
N CYS A 52 3.06 -22.03 -1.47
CA CYS A 52 1.68 -22.04 -1.95
C CYS A 52 0.99 -23.38 -1.73
N THR A 53 0.14 -23.46 -0.71
CA THR A 53 -0.93 -24.47 -0.67
C THR A 53 -2.08 -23.97 -1.53
N ARG A 54 -2.16 -24.48 -2.76
CA ARG A 54 -3.20 -24.07 -3.72
C ARG A 54 -4.59 -24.38 -3.20
N ILE A 55 -5.47 -23.37 -3.25
CA ILE A 55 -6.90 -23.49 -2.93
C ILE A 55 -7.81 -23.27 -4.14
N SER A 56 -7.30 -22.70 -5.24
CA SER A 56 -8.04 -22.65 -6.51
C SER A 56 -8.00 -23.98 -7.25
N HIS A 57 -9.10 -24.36 -7.90
CA HIS A 57 -9.19 -25.55 -8.75
C HIS A 57 -8.44 -25.40 -10.07
N GLY A 58 -8.19 -24.16 -10.50
CA GLY A 58 -7.39 -23.82 -11.68
C GLY A 58 -6.46 -22.64 -11.44
N ARG A 59 -6.05 -21.98 -12.53
CA ARG A 59 -5.20 -20.78 -12.53
C ARG A 59 -5.92 -19.62 -13.21
N PHE A 60 -5.57 -18.41 -12.79
CA PHE A 60 -6.01 -17.15 -13.37
C PHE A 60 -4.95 -16.60 -14.33
N ARG A 61 -5.39 -15.76 -15.26
CA ARG A 61 -4.51 -14.93 -16.10
C ARG A 61 -4.27 -13.60 -15.41
N SER A 62 -3.13 -12.99 -15.68
CA SER A 62 -2.86 -11.58 -15.36
C SER A 62 -3.74 -10.70 -16.24
N ASP A 63 -3.57 -10.84 -17.55
CA ASP A 63 -4.29 -10.04 -18.55
C ASP A 63 -5.07 -10.90 -19.55
N HIS A 64 -5.92 -10.24 -20.33
CA HIS A 64 -6.51 -10.83 -21.53
C HIS A 64 -5.45 -11.36 -22.51
N GLY A 65 -5.71 -12.54 -23.08
CA GLY A 65 -4.80 -13.18 -24.04
C GLY A 65 -3.55 -13.82 -23.44
N LYS A 66 -3.25 -13.60 -22.15
CA LYS A 66 -2.14 -14.28 -21.47
C LYS A 66 -2.49 -15.71 -21.09
N ARG A 67 -1.46 -16.54 -20.90
CA ARG A 67 -1.62 -17.89 -20.35
C ARG A 67 -1.99 -17.81 -18.86
N ALA A 68 -2.94 -18.64 -18.43
CA ALA A 68 -3.27 -18.76 -17.01
C ALA A 68 -2.08 -19.31 -16.22
N ALA A 69 -1.56 -18.52 -15.28
CA ALA A 69 -0.35 -18.82 -14.51
C ALA A 69 -0.48 -18.49 -13.02
N VAL A 70 -1.41 -17.61 -12.64
CA VAL A 70 -1.57 -17.17 -11.25
C VAL A 70 -2.39 -18.21 -10.49
N THR A 71 -1.86 -18.65 -9.36
CA THR A 71 -2.53 -19.60 -8.46
C THR A 71 -2.98 -18.87 -7.20
N VAL A 72 -4.17 -19.20 -6.69
CA VAL A 72 -4.63 -18.71 -5.40
C VAL A 72 -4.22 -19.70 -4.32
N CYS A 73 -3.45 -19.22 -3.35
CA CYS A 73 -2.88 -19.98 -2.26
C CYS A 73 -3.62 -19.66 -0.97
N GLY A 74 -3.67 -20.61 -0.03
CA GLY A 74 -4.38 -20.44 1.23
C GLY A 74 -3.57 -20.92 2.43
N THR A 75 -3.74 -20.21 3.53
CA THR A 75 -3.43 -20.67 4.88
C THR A 75 -4.72 -20.77 5.69
N ARG A 76 -4.60 -21.11 6.97
CA ARG A 76 -5.73 -21.00 7.90
C ARG A 76 -6.29 -19.57 7.95
N HIS A 77 -5.43 -18.55 7.91
CA HIS A 77 -5.75 -17.16 8.23
C HIS A 77 -5.79 -16.19 7.05
N ALA A 78 -5.18 -16.56 5.92
CA ALA A 78 -5.09 -15.70 4.76
C ALA A 78 -5.25 -16.47 3.46
N VAL A 79 -5.75 -15.78 2.44
CA VAL A 79 -5.64 -16.16 1.03
C VAL A 79 -4.62 -15.24 0.39
N PHE A 80 -3.78 -15.74 -0.51
CA PHE A 80 -2.82 -14.88 -1.20
C PHE A 80 -2.49 -15.36 -2.61
N TRP A 81 -2.00 -14.43 -3.42
CA TRP A 81 -1.49 -14.70 -4.76
C TRP A 81 -0.43 -13.66 -5.13
N LYS A 82 0.38 -14.00 -6.13
CA LYS A 82 1.33 -13.09 -6.78
C LYS A 82 0.93 -12.87 -8.23
N ALA A 83 0.78 -11.62 -8.61
CA ALA A 83 0.34 -11.22 -9.95
C ALA A 83 1.05 -9.93 -10.39
N ASP A 84 0.63 -9.44 -11.54
CA ASP A 84 0.67 -8.04 -11.94
C ASP A 84 -0.24 -7.17 -11.06
N MET A 85 -0.33 -5.89 -11.42
CA MET A 85 -1.33 -4.95 -10.93
C MET A 85 -1.80 -4.09 -12.10
N ASP A 86 -2.98 -4.40 -12.61
CA ASP A 86 -3.80 -3.49 -13.41
C ASP A 86 -4.48 -2.48 -12.49
N ILE A 87 -4.68 -1.27 -13.00
CA ILE A 87 -5.32 -0.19 -12.24
C ILE A 87 -6.81 -0.22 -12.51
N ASP A 88 -7.56 -0.50 -11.45
CA ASP A 88 -9.00 -0.35 -11.45
C ASP A 88 -9.37 1.08 -11.01
N CYS A 89 -10.08 1.79 -11.89
CA CYS A 89 -10.54 3.15 -11.65
C CYS A 89 -12.05 3.22 -11.35
N ASP A 90 -12.72 2.08 -11.13
CA ASP A 90 -14.15 2.01 -10.94
C ASP A 90 -14.65 2.72 -9.67
N GLY A 91 -15.89 3.18 -9.73
CA GLY A 91 -16.60 3.82 -8.64
C GLY A 91 -16.86 5.32 -8.85
N GLN A 92 -16.73 6.11 -7.78
CA GLN A 92 -17.03 7.54 -7.83
C GLN A 92 -16.10 8.25 -8.82
N PRO A 93 -16.64 8.95 -9.84
CA PRO A 93 -15.82 9.70 -10.77
C PRO A 93 -15.07 10.83 -10.05
N GLY A 94 -13.78 10.95 -10.35
CA GLY A 94 -12.92 12.04 -9.88
C GLY A 94 -12.01 12.55 -11.01
N PRO A 95 -11.04 13.42 -10.70
CA PRO A 95 -10.15 14.00 -11.70
C PRO A 95 -9.24 13.00 -12.43
N ARG A 96 -8.93 11.86 -11.81
CA ARG A 96 -8.00 10.83 -12.31
C ARG A 96 -8.67 9.54 -12.74
N CYS A 97 -9.80 9.19 -12.13
CA CYS A 97 -10.62 8.05 -12.47
C CYS A 97 -11.99 8.53 -12.95
N ASN A 98 -12.19 8.50 -14.26
CA ASN A 98 -13.44 8.86 -14.93
C ASN A 98 -13.41 8.34 -16.39
N ARG A 99 -14.55 8.42 -17.08
CA ARG A 99 -14.71 7.99 -18.49
C ARG A 99 -13.75 8.64 -19.50
N ARG A 100 -13.13 9.78 -19.18
CA ARG A 100 -12.16 10.44 -20.07
C ARG A 100 -10.76 9.85 -19.86
N THR A 101 -10.39 9.57 -18.61
CA THR A 101 -9.07 9.07 -18.25
C THR A 101 -8.96 7.56 -18.39
N ASP A 102 -10.05 6.82 -18.23
CA ASP A 102 -10.11 5.37 -18.34
C ASP A 102 -11.25 4.94 -19.29
N PRO A 103 -10.94 4.28 -20.42
CA PRO A 103 -11.95 3.74 -21.35
C PRO A 103 -12.83 2.63 -20.76
N LEU A 104 -12.36 1.92 -19.74
CA LEU A 104 -13.06 0.80 -19.12
C LEU A 104 -13.85 1.21 -17.87
N PHE A 105 -13.78 2.48 -17.48
CA PHE A 105 -14.40 3.01 -16.27
C PHE A 105 -15.90 2.69 -16.13
N SER A 106 -16.24 2.13 -14.98
CA SER A 106 -17.58 2.03 -14.42
C SER A 106 -17.77 3.04 -13.28
N ALA A 107 -18.96 3.64 -13.20
CA ALA A 107 -19.32 4.53 -12.08
C ALA A 107 -19.74 3.76 -10.81
N ALA A 108 -19.64 2.43 -10.83
CA ALA A 108 -20.08 1.53 -9.77
C ALA A 108 -18.98 0.56 -9.40
N THR A 109 -18.88 0.25 -8.12
CA THR A 109 -18.08 -0.84 -7.56
C THR A 109 -19.02 -1.92 -7.01
N ALA A 110 -18.58 -3.17 -6.94
CA ALA A 110 -19.39 -4.28 -6.41
C ALA A 110 -19.82 -4.07 -4.95
N TYR A 111 -19.04 -3.29 -4.17
CA TYR A 111 -19.37 -2.91 -2.81
C TYR A 111 -19.55 -1.41 -2.68
N GLN A 112 -20.45 -0.99 -1.79
CA GLN A 112 -20.78 0.41 -1.56
C GLN A 112 -20.25 0.88 -0.21
N GLN A 113 -20.01 2.18 -0.11
CA GLN A 113 -19.76 2.86 1.16
C GLN A 113 -20.98 2.76 2.08
N SER A 114 -20.80 3.14 3.35
CA SER A 114 -21.91 3.18 4.32
C SER A 114 -23.07 4.12 3.93
N ASP A 115 -22.81 5.11 3.07
CA ASP A 115 -23.82 6.05 2.54
C ASP A 115 -24.47 5.59 1.21
N GLY A 116 -24.22 4.34 0.79
CA GLY A 116 -24.80 3.74 -0.42
C GLY A 116 -24.14 4.17 -1.73
N ARG A 117 -23.16 5.07 -1.71
CA ARG A 117 -22.39 5.42 -2.92
C ARG A 117 -21.37 4.33 -3.23
N ALA A 118 -20.95 4.23 -4.50
CA ALA A 118 -19.79 3.42 -4.89
C ALA A 118 -18.52 3.87 -4.14
N LEU A 119 -17.51 3.02 -4.05
CA LEU A 119 -16.21 3.41 -3.48
C LEU A 119 -15.50 4.44 -4.39
N SER A 120 -14.45 5.09 -3.90
CA SER A 120 -13.64 6.00 -4.72
C SER A 120 -12.24 5.42 -4.91
N ALA A 121 -11.95 4.94 -6.13
CA ALA A 121 -10.64 4.37 -6.47
C ALA A 121 -9.47 5.34 -6.21
N GLU A 122 -9.68 6.65 -6.40
CA GLU A 122 -8.66 7.68 -6.14
C GLU A 122 -8.34 7.90 -4.66
N ARG A 123 -9.28 7.58 -3.76
CA ARG A 123 -9.18 7.93 -2.33
C ARG A 123 -9.01 6.72 -1.42
N LEU A 124 -9.63 5.59 -1.77
CA LEU A 124 -9.64 4.38 -0.96
C LEU A 124 -8.73 3.31 -1.58
N PRO A 125 -7.68 2.88 -0.87
CA PRO A 125 -6.95 1.68 -1.26
C PRO A 125 -7.87 0.46 -1.20
N TYR A 126 -8.15 -0.12 -2.36
CA TYR A 126 -8.85 -1.38 -2.47
C TYR A 126 -8.16 -2.33 -3.44
N VAL A 127 -8.49 -3.61 -3.33
CA VAL A 127 -8.14 -4.68 -4.26
C VAL A 127 -9.39 -5.24 -4.90
N VAL A 128 -9.24 -5.73 -6.12
CA VAL A 128 -10.30 -6.41 -6.87
C VAL A 128 -10.10 -7.92 -6.72
N VAL A 129 -11.18 -8.62 -6.39
CA VAL A 129 -11.17 -10.08 -6.26
C VAL A 129 -11.93 -10.68 -7.44
N PRO A 130 -11.43 -11.74 -8.10
CA PRO A 130 -12.14 -12.36 -9.21
C PRO A 130 -13.54 -12.84 -8.82
N ALA A 131 -14.51 -12.66 -9.73
CA ALA A 131 -15.85 -13.22 -9.56
C ALA A 131 -15.82 -14.73 -9.28
N ALA A 132 -16.66 -15.17 -8.34
CA ALA A 132 -16.74 -16.57 -7.94
C ALA A 132 -17.15 -17.47 -9.11
N ASP A 133 -16.39 -18.52 -9.36
CA ASP A 133 -16.64 -19.52 -10.40
C ASP A 133 -16.09 -20.90 -10.01
N SER A 134 -16.01 -21.83 -10.98
CA SER A 134 -15.46 -23.16 -10.75
C SER A 134 -13.95 -23.19 -10.48
N VAL A 135 -13.22 -22.11 -10.80
CA VAL A 135 -11.79 -21.97 -10.49
C VAL A 135 -11.62 -21.62 -9.02
N TRP A 136 -12.41 -20.67 -8.51
CA TRP A 136 -12.33 -20.27 -7.10
C TRP A 136 -13.61 -19.55 -6.63
N ASN A 137 -14.01 -19.81 -5.38
CA ASN A 137 -15.10 -19.11 -4.71
C ASN A 137 -14.56 -18.33 -3.49
N PRO A 138 -14.32 -17.01 -3.60
CA PRO A 138 -13.74 -16.21 -2.51
C PRO A 138 -14.54 -16.27 -1.21
N VAL A 139 -15.88 -16.30 -1.31
CA VAL A 139 -16.79 -16.27 -0.17
C VAL A 139 -16.63 -17.51 0.71
N ALA A 140 -16.36 -18.67 0.10
CA ALA A 140 -16.09 -19.92 0.82
C ALA A 140 -14.81 -19.85 1.67
N TYR A 141 -13.91 -18.91 1.36
CA TYR A 141 -12.68 -18.67 2.12
C TYR A 141 -12.78 -17.45 3.05
N GLY A 142 -13.97 -16.90 3.25
CA GLY A 142 -14.16 -15.74 4.13
C GLY A 142 -13.66 -14.43 3.53
N VAL A 143 -13.59 -14.35 2.20
CA VAL A 143 -13.25 -13.14 1.44
C VAL A 143 -14.54 -12.52 0.92
N ARG A 144 -14.84 -11.29 1.35
CA ARG A 144 -16.07 -10.54 1.06
C ARG A 144 -15.77 -9.05 0.98
N GLY A 145 -16.76 -8.24 0.63
CA GLY A 145 -16.63 -6.77 0.65
C GLY A 145 -16.15 -6.24 2.00
N GLY A 146 -15.10 -5.41 1.95
CA GLY A 146 -14.46 -4.85 3.13
C GLY A 146 -13.46 -5.76 3.82
N THR A 147 -13.27 -7.01 3.35
CA THR A 147 -12.19 -7.87 3.88
C THR A 147 -10.85 -7.18 3.71
N VAL A 148 -10.04 -7.20 4.78
CA VAL A 148 -8.79 -6.43 4.83
C VAL A 148 -7.71 -7.17 4.05
N ALA A 149 -6.95 -6.40 3.27
CA ALA A 149 -5.83 -6.86 2.48
C ALA A 149 -4.55 -6.14 2.89
N ALA A 150 -3.42 -6.84 2.81
CA ALA A 150 -2.10 -6.24 2.67
C ALA A 150 -1.64 -6.50 1.23
N VAL A 151 -1.32 -5.43 0.51
CA VAL A 151 -0.72 -5.51 -0.82
C VAL A 151 0.75 -5.14 -0.69
N VAL A 152 1.62 -5.99 -1.21
CA VAL A 152 3.07 -5.84 -1.10
C VAL A 152 3.67 -5.68 -2.48
N TYR A 153 4.45 -4.62 -2.66
CA TYR A 153 5.27 -4.41 -3.86
C TYR A 153 6.63 -3.90 -3.44
N ARG A 154 7.69 -4.64 -3.81
CA ARG A 154 9.06 -4.40 -3.35
C ARG A 154 9.13 -4.35 -1.81
N ASP A 155 9.56 -3.23 -1.25
CA ASP A 155 9.73 -2.96 0.17
C ASP A 155 8.53 -2.23 0.81
N ARG A 156 7.43 -2.04 0.05
CA ARG A 156 6.25 -1.29 0.47
C ARG A 156 5.07 -2.20 0.76
N VAL A 157 4.28 -1.79 1.75
CA VAL A 157 3.03 -2.44 2.15
C VAL A 157 1.94 -1.38 2.13
N GLN A 158 0.84 -1.69 1.45
CA GLN A 158 -0.38 -0.90 1.44
C GLN A 158 -1.49 -1.72 2.08
N TYR A 159 -2.14 -1.19 3.12
CA TYR A 159 -3.36 -1.80 3.62
C TYR A 159 -4.56 -1.31 2.83
N ALA A 160 -5.41 -2.26 2.45
CA ALA A 160 -6.52 -2.04 1.54
C ALA A 160 -7.74 -2.88 1.99
N VAL A 161 -8.86 -2.65 1.32
CA VAL A 161 -10.06 -3.49 1.45
C VAL A 161 -10.33 -4.24 0.15
N VAL A 162 -11.04 -5.37 0.22
CA VAL A 162 -11.70 -5.93 -0.97
C VAL A 162 -12.85 -4.99 -1.34
N GLY A 163 -12.66 -4.23 -2.42
CA GLY A 163 -13.55 -3.13 -2.82
C GLY A 163 -14.37 -3.44 -4.07
N ASP A 164 -13.88 -4.33 -4.93
CA ASP A 164 -14.58 -4.70 -6.16
C ASP A 164 -14.47 -6.19 -6.50
N ILE A 165 -15.28 -6.61 -7.48
CA ILE A 165 -15.29 -7.94 -8.07
C ILE A 165 -14.93 -7.82 -9.56
N GLY A 166 -13.78 -8.38 -9.92
CA GLY A 166 -13.26 -8.37 -11.28
C GLY A 166 -13.86 -9.46 -12.16
N PRO A 167 -13.52 -9.45 -13.46
CA PRO A 167 -14.01 -10.44 -14.41
C PRO A 167 -13.55 -11.86 -14.05
N ARG A 168 -14.30 -12.85 -14.56
CA ARG A 168 -13.96 -14.27 -14.37
C ARG A 168 -12.66 -14.60 -15.08
N GLY A 169 -11.77 -15.30 -14.38
CA GLY A 169 -10.52 -15.84 -14.94
C GLY A 169 -9.37 -14.84 -15.12
N LEU A 170 -9.54 -13.56 -14.74
CA LEU A 170 -8.45 -12.60 -14.55
C LEU A 170 -8.21 -12.35 -13.06
N ILE A 171 -7.02 -11.92 -12.69
CA ILE A 171 -6.67 -11.55 -11.32
C ILE A 171 -5.47 -10.61 -11.34
N GLY A 172 -5.43 -9.67 -10.40
CA GLY A 172 -4.32 -8.72 -10.30
C GLY A 172 -4.75 -7.28 -10.55
N GLU A 173 -5.92 -6.87 -10.07
CA GLU A 173 -6.37 -5.47 -10.21
C GLU A 173 -6.44 -4.81 -8.82
N ALA A 174 -6.14 -3.51 -8.76
CA ALA A 174 -6.25 -2.71 -7.54
C ALA A 174 -6.51 -1.23 -7.85
N SER A 175 -7.04 -0.51 -6.86
CA SER A 175 -7.41 0.88 -7.06
C SER A 175 -6.23 1.81 -7.35
N TYR A 176 -6.51 2.93 -8.01
CA TYR A 176 -5.58 4.05 -8.18
C TYR A 176 -4.84 4.39 -6.87
N ALA A 177 -5.57 4.49 -5.75
CA ALA A 177 -5.00 4.78 -4.44
C ALA A 177 -4.04 3.69 -3.95
N THR A 178 -4.36 2.41 -4.18
CA THR A 178 -3.48 1.29 -3.84
C THR A 178 -2.16 1.38 -4.61
N ALA A 179 -2.22 1.57 -5.94
CA ALA A 179 -1.04 1.70 -6.76
C ALA A 179 -0.17 2.89 -6.35
N LYS A 180 -0.79 4.06 -6.13
CA LYS A 180 -0.10 5.27 -5.67
C LYS A 180 0.62 5.03 -4.33
N GLY A 181 -0.03 4.40 -3.36
CA GLY A 181 0.57 4.10 -2.05
C GLY A 181 1.76 3.13 -2.14
N LEU A 182 1.73 2.22 -3.12
CA LEU A 182 2.83 1.29 -3.42
C LEU A 182 3.95 1.92 -4.26
N GLY A 183 3.80 3.16 -4.73
CA GLY A 183 4.75 3.78 -5.66
C GLY A 183 4.72 3.16 -7.06
N ILE A 184 3.59 2.54 -7.43
CA ILE A 184 3.29 2.08 -8.79
C ILE A 184 2.64 3.25 -9.54
N ASN A 185 2.91 3.40 -10.84
CA ASN A 185 2.25 4.41 -11.66
C ASN A 185 0.73 4.12 -11.66
N PRO A 186 -0.12 5.01 -11.12
CA PRO A 186 -1.54 4.73 -10.95
C PRO A 186 -2.37 5.12 -12.18
N ASP A 187 -1.75 5.46 -13.31
CA ASP A 187 -2.47 5.79 -14.54
C ASP A 187 -3.23 4.55 -15.08
N PRO A 188 -4.54 4.62 -15.33
CA PRO A 188 -5.33 3.46 -15.75
C PRO A 188 -5.04 2.95 -17.16
N ARG A 189 -4.34 3.73 -18.00
CA ARG A 189 -4.01 3.34 -19.37
C ARG A 189 -2.57 2.86 -19.52
N HIS A 190 -1.65 3.45 -18.76
CA HIS A 190 -0.22 3.29 -18.96
C HIS A 190 0.53 2.92 -17.66
N GLY A 191 -0.20 2.83 -16.56
CA GLY A 191 0.33 2.51 -15.24
C GLY A 191 0.32 1.02 -14.95
N GLY A 192 0.26 0.71 -13.66
CA GLY A 192 0.31 -0.65 -13.15
C GLY A 192 1.72 -1.22 -13.04
N ALA A 193 1.77 -2.51 -12.74
CA ALA A 193 3.00 -3.28 -12.63
C ALA A 193 2.83 -4.62 -13.31
N SER A 194 3.70 -4.98 -14.26
CA SER A 194 3.58 -6.22 -15.03
C SER A 194 3.80 -7.51 -14.23
N SER A 195 4.35 -7.41 -13.01
CA SER A 195 4.49 -8.50 -12.05
C SER A 195 5.01 -7.97 -10.70
N GLY A 196 5.07 -8.86 -9.71
CA GLY A 196 5.79 -8.60 -8.47
C GLY A 196 4.93 -8.08 -7.32
N VAL A 197 3.62 -8.00 -7.54
CA VAL A 197 2.66 -7.62 -6.51
C VAL A 197 2.16 -8.88 -5.82
N THR A 198 2.21 -8.89 -4.48
CA THR A 198 1.63 -9.95 -3.66
C THR A 198 0.43 -9.41 -2.90
N TYR A 199 -0.72 -10.05 -3.11
CA TYR A 199 -1.98 -9.72 -2.48
C TYR A 199 -2.20 -10.72 -1.35
N ILE A 200 -2.37 -10.24 -0.12
CA ILE A 200 -2.63 -11.07 1.06
C ILE A 200 -3.94 -10.62 1.67
N ILE A 201 -4.98 -11.44 1.51
CA ILE A 201 -6.33 -11.17 1.99
C ILE A 201 -6.56 -11.91 3.30
N PHE A 202 -6.80 -11.19 4.38
CA PHE A 202 -6.97 -11.78 5.71
C PHE A 202 -8.40 -12.29 5.87
N LYS A 203 -8.56 -13.61 5.95
CA LYS A 203 -9.86 -14.29 5.96
C LYS A 203 -10.70 -13.85 7.15
N ASN A 204 -12.03 -13.75 6.96
CA ASN A 204 -13.00 -13.41 8.00
C ASN A 204 -12.71 -12.08 8.72
N SER A 205 -12.05 -11.15 8.01
CA SER A 205 -11.83 -9.79 8.49
C SER A 205 -12.76 -8.82 7.78
N GLN A 206 -12.96 -7.64 8.37
CA GLN A 206 -13.67 -6.55 7.73
C GLN A 206 -13.22 -5.21 8.30
N ALA A 207 -12.90 -4.24 7.42
CA ALA A 207 -12.83 -2.84 7.78
C ALA A 207 -14.25 -2.26 7.86
N LYS A 208 -14.55 -1.52 8.92
CA LYS A 208 -15.85 -0.88 9.12
C LYS A 208 -15.69 0.59 9.53
N PRO A 209 -16.29 1.54 8.80
CA PRO A 209 -16.96 1.33 7.50
C PRO A 209 -15.94 0.98 6.39
N ILE A 210 -16.39 0.42 5.27
CA ILE A 210 -15.49 -0.07 4.19
C ILE A 210 -14.65 1.05 3.58
N GLU A 211 -15.20 2.27 3.51
CA GLU A 211 -14.53 3.47 3.02
C GLU A 211 -13.49 4.07 3.98
N SER A 212 -13.35 3.51 5.18
CA SER A 212 -12.36 3.98 6.14
C SER A 212 -11.02 3.30 5.91
N HIS A 213 -10.13 3.99 5.17
CA HIS A 213 -8.73 3.56 5.03
C HIS A 213 -8.04 3.43 6.39
N THR A 214 -8.33 4.33 7.35
CA THR A 214 -7.84 4.20 8.73
C THR A 214 -8.26 2.88 9.38
N ALA A 215 -9.51 2.44 9.20
CA ALA A 215 -9.97 1.14 9.71
C ALA A 215 -9.23 -0.03 9.04
N ALA A 216 -8.98 0.06 7.72
CA ALA A 216 -8.18 -0.92 7.00
C ALA A 216 -6.74 -0.98 7.52
N VAL A 217 -6.10 0.15 7.80
CA VAL A 217 -4.73 0.22 8.36
C VAL A 217 -4.69 -0.37 9.78
N VAL A 218 -5.61 0.02 10.67
CA VAL A 218 -5.64 -0.49 12.06
C VAL A 218 -5.85 -2.00 12.07
N ALA A 219 -6.84 -2.50 11.33
CA ALA A 219 -7.10 -3.94 11.25
C ALA A 219 -5.95 -4.67 10.54
N GLY A 220 -5.46 -4.12 9.43
CA GLY A 220 -4.41 -4.70 8.59
C GLY A 220 -3.10 -4.87 9.34
N ARG A 221 -2.67 -3.88 10.13
CA ARG A 221 -1.47 -3.98 10.97
C ARG A 221 -1.58 -5.13 11.98
N ARG A 222 -2.72 -5.23 12.67
CA ARG A 222 -2.98 -6.32 13.62
C ARG A 222 -3.01 -7.69 12.94
N LEU A 223 -3.67 -7.80 11.79
CA LEU A 223 -3.79 -9.04 11.02
C LEU A 223 -2.46 -9.48 10.42
N ALA A 224 -1.69 -8.53 9.87
CA ALA A 224 -0.35 -8.77 9.34
C ALA A 224 0.61 -9.28 10.40
N ARG A 225 0.59 -8.71 11.62
CA ARG A 225 1.42 -9.19 12.74
C ARG A 225 1.12 -10.65 13.09
N ARG A 226 -0.15 -11.01 13.22
CA ARG A 226 -0.56 -12.40 13.47
C ARG A 226 -0.17 -13.34 12.34
N PHE A 227 -0.37 -12.90 11.09
CA PHE A 227 0.02 -13.68 9.91
C PHE A 227 1.53 -13.97 9.89
N VAL A 228 2.39 -12.99 10.21
CA VAL A 228 3.84 -13.22 10.30
C VAL A 228 4.23 -14.12 11.47
N GLN A 229 3.47 -14.10 12.56
CA GLN A 229 3.65 -14.99 13.72
C GLN A 229 3.13 -16.42 13.47
N GLY A 230 2.23 -16.61 12.50
CA GLY A 230 1.58 -17.90 12.21
C GLY A 230 0.31 -18.15 13.05
N GLU A 231 -0.32 -17.08 13.54
CA GLU A 231 -1.47 -17.06 14.45
C GLU A 231 -2.80 -16.67 13.80
#